data_AF-A0A177UFH7-F1
#
_entry.id   AF-A0A177UFH7-F1
#
_cell.length_a   1.000
_cell.length_b   1.000
_cell.length_c   1.000
_cell.angle_alpha   90.00
_cell.angle_beta   90.00
_cell.angle_gamma   90.00
#
_symmetry.space_group_name_H-M   'P 1'
#
loop_
_entity.id
_entity.type
_entity.pdbx_description
1 polymer ?
#
loop_
_entity_poly.entity_id
_entity_poly.type
_entity_poly.pdbx_seq_one_letter_code
_entity_poly.pdbx_strand_id
1 'polypeptide(L)'
;MFYPCLLLLLPHLVFLLTTGATATPLPEAICPSCPALAQPSTALERRVDPPGGAESNILYEVFQIHSGNWDRFLTEARRLVALGLTPARVERVNRLIALAERAEDGQKQAIDEMRRLLESQNAVGRA
;
A
#
# COMPACT_ATOMS: atom_id res chain seq x y z
N MET A 1 6.73 -42.91 1.91
CA MET A 1 8.19 -42.68 1.90
C MET A 1 8.50 -41.78 3.08
N PHE A 2 9.14 -42.33 4.11
CA PHE A 2 9.56 -41.55 5.28
C PHE A 2 10.75 -40.69 4.85
N TYR A 3 10.64 -39.37 4.95
CA TYR A 3 11.71 -38.43 4.60
C TYR A 3 12.71 -38.37 5.76
N PRO A 4 13.82 -39.12 5.71
CA PRO A 4 14.70 -39.26 6.86
C PRO A 4 15.44 -37.96 7.16
N CYS A 5 15.68 -37.13 6.14
CA CYS A 5 16.27 -35.79 6.31
C CYS A 5 15.36 -34.81 7.08
N LEU A 6 14.03 -34.94 6.98
CA LEU A 6 13.11 -34.02 7.65
C LEU A 6 13.08 -34.26 9.17
N LEU A 7 13.18 -35.53 9.58
CA LEU A 7 13.27 -35.93 10.99
C LEU A 7 14.59 -35.50 11.65
N LEU A 8 15.67 -35.43 10.89
CA LEU A 8 16.98 -34.96 11.35
C LEU A 8 17.05 -33.44 11.53
N LEU A 9 16.31 -32.67 10.72
CA LEU A 9 16.29 -31.21 10.79
C LEU A 9 15.37 -30.67 11.89
N LEU A 10 14.34 -31.43 12.26
CA LEU A 10 13.37 -31.05 13.28
C LEU A 10 14.00 -30.68 14.64
N PRO A 11 14.90 -31.49 15.25
CA PRO A 11 15.50 -31.16 16.53
C PRO A 11 16.40 -29.92 16.46
N HIS A 12 17.05 -29.65 15.32
CA HIS A 12 17.86 -28.44 15.13
C HIS A 12 17.00 -27.17 15.02
N LEU A 13 15.86 -27.26 14.33
CA LEU A 13 14.87 -26.18 14.25
C LEU A 13 14.26 -25.89 15.63
N VAL A 14 13.90 -26.94 16.38
CA VAL A 14 13.39 -26.79 17.75
C VAL A 14 14.45 -26.19 18.67
N PHE A 15 15.72 -26.63 18.57
CA PHE A 15 16.82 -26.07 19.35
C PHE A 15 17.01 -24.57 19.08
N LEU A 16 17.06 -24.17 17.80
CA LEU A 16 17.18 -22.76 17.40
C LEU A 16 16.01 -21.89 17.92
N LEU A 17 14.79 -22.42 17.87
CA LEU A 17 13.60 -21.74 18.40
C LEU A 17 13.66 -21.60 19.93
N THR A 18 14.12 -22.63 20.64
CA THR A 18 14.25 -22.57 22.11
C THR A 18 15.36 -21.62 22.58
N THR A 19 16.47 -21.52 21.84
CA THR A 19 17.55 -20.57 22.14
C THR A 19 17.19 -19.13 21.80
N GLY A 20 16.32 -18.89 20.81
CA GLY A 20 15.82 -17.55 20.50
C GLY A 20 14.82 -17.03 21.53
N ALA A 21 14.01 -17.91 22.13
CA ALA A 21 13.04 -17.57 23.17
C ALA A 21 13.69 -17.38 24.56
N THR A 22 14.92 -17.84 24.75
CA THR A 22 15.69 -17.76 26.01
C THR A 22 16.97 -16.95 25.84
N ALA A 23 16.93 -15.92 25.00
CA ALA A 23 17.95 -14.87 25.05
C ALA A 23 17.92 -14.24 26.44
N THR A 24 18.76 -14.75 27.33
CA THR A 24 19.11 -14.13 28.60
C THR A 24 19.44 -12.66 28.31
N PRO A 25 18.83 -11.70 29.03
CA PRO A 25 19.21 -10.31 28.85
C PRO A 25 20.72 -10.23 29.03
N LEU A 26 21.39 -9.61 28.05
CA LEU A 26 22.81 -9.32 28.11
C LEU A 26 23.09 -8.73 29.49
N PRO A 27 24.06 -9.24 30.28
CA PRO A 27 24.33 -8.69 31.59
C PRO A 27 24.53 -7.20 31.44
N GLU A 28 23.75 -6.42 32.21
CA GLU A 28 23.79 -4.97 32.18
C GLU A 28 25.25 -4.54 32.20
N ALA A 29 25.70 -3.91 31.11
CA ALA A 29 26.98 -3.25 31.12
C ALA A 29 26.86 -2.20 32.22
N ILE A 30 27.48 -2.46 33.37
CA ILE A 30 27.54 -1.56 34.52
C ILE A 30 28.31 -0.32 34.05
N CYS A 31 27.58 0.60 33.43
CA CYS A 31 28.05 1.89 33.01
C CYS A 31 27.63 2.86 34.13
N PRO A 32 28.55 3.21 35.05
CA PRO A 32 28.21 4.04 36.21
C PRO A 32 27.79 5.47 35.83
N SER A 33 27.93 5.85 34.56
CA SER A 33 27.57 7.17 34.02
C SER A 33 26.34 7.15 33.11
N CYS A 34 25.77 5.97 32.84
CA CYS A 34 24.61 5.87 31.97
C CYS A 34 23.35 6.19 32.77
N PRO A 35 22.43 7.01 32.24
CA PRO A 35 21.13 7.19 32.88
C PRO A 35 20.45 5.83 32.97
N ALA A 36 19.80 5.53 34.11
CA ALA A 36 19.05 4.31 34.30
C ALA A 36 17.99 4.21 33.19
N LEU A 37 18.27 3.41 32.16
CA LEU A 37 17.31 3.13 31.10
C LEU A 37 16.22 2.29 31.76
N ALA A 38 14.99 2.82 31.77
CA ALA A 38 13.83 2.08 32.23
C ALA A 38 13.83 0.69 31.58
N GLN A 39 13.58 -0.35 32.38
CA GLN A 39 13.51 -1.73 31.89
C GLN A 39 12.64 -1.77 30.62
N PRO A 40 13.13 -2.34 29.50
CA PRO A 40 12.31 -2.50 28.32
C PRO A 40 11.12 -3.37 28.70
N SER A 41 9.90 -2.84 28.52
CA SER A 41 8.69 -3.62 28.77
C SER A 41 8.71 -4.87 27.89
N THR A 42 8.34 -6.02 28.45
CA THR A 42 8.19 -7.28 27.70
C THR A 42 6.92 -7.28 26.86
N ALA A 43 6.13 -6.21 26.90
CA ALA A 43 4.98 -6.03 26.05
C ALA A 43 5.48 -5.61 24.66
N LEU A 44 5.21 -6.46 23.66
CA LEU A 44 5.26 -6.05 22.26
C LEU A 44 4.14 -5.03 22.03
N GLU A 45 4.37 -3.79 22.46
CA GLU A 45 3.48 -2.70 22.12
C GLU A 45 3.62 -2.41 20.63
N ARG A 46 2.47 -2.21 19.99
CA ARG A 46 2.36 -1.84 18.59
C ARG A 46 3.13 -0.52 18.40
N ARG A 47 4.32 -0.57 17.80
CA ARG A 47 5.19 0.61 17.60
C ARG A 47 4.62 1.67 16.66
N VAL A 48 3.47 1.39 16.06
CA VAL A 48 2.81 2.23 15.08
C VAL A 48 1.32 2.15 15.37
N ASP A 49 0.80 3.17 16.05
CA ASP A 49 -0.61 3.47 15.88
C ASP A 49 -0.86 3.68 14.39
N PRO A 50 -1.90 3.05 13.79
CA PRO A 50 -2.27 3.37 12.42
C PRO A 50 -2.41 4.89 12.34
N PRO A 51 -1.76 5.57 11.37
CA PRO A 51 -1.68 7.02 11.37
C PRO A 51 -3.07 7.61 11.60
N GLY A 52 -3.24 8.23 12.75
CA GLY A 52 -4.52 8.78 13.17
C GLY A 52 -4.94 9.84 12.17
N GLY A 53 -5.96 9.52 11.36
CA GLY A 53 -6.62 10.48 10.48
C GLY A 53 -5.84 10.93 9.24
N ALA A 54 -4.67 10.38 8.93
CA ALA A 54 -3.91 10.74 7.74
C ALA A 54 -3.90 9.58 6.74
N GLU A 55 -4.53 9.82 5.57
CA GLU A 55 -4.33 9.20 4.24
C GLU A 55 -5.61 8.78 3.51
N SER A 56 -6.81 8.97 4.06
CA SER A 56 -8.03 8.60 3.31
C SER A 56 -8.17 9.34 1.97
N ASN A 57 -7.48 10.46 1.81
CA ASN A 57 -7.49 11.27 0.60
C ASN A 57 -6.28 11.07 -0.33
N ILE A 58 -5.26 10.26 0.04
CA ILE A 58 -4.03 10.15 -0.76
C ILE A 58 -4.30 9.58 -2.15
N LEU A 59 -5.24 8.64 -2.26
CA LEU A 59 -5.64 8.05 -3.53
C LEU A 59 -6.39 9.04 -4.42
N TYR A 60 -7.17 9.93 -3.82
CA TYR A 60 -7.86 10.99 -4.54
C TYR A 60 -6.87 12.05 -5.04
N GLU A 61 -5.87 12.41 -4.24
CA GLU A 61 -4.81 13.34 -4.64
C GLU A 61 -3.97 12.78 -5.79
N VAL A 62 -3.54 11.51 -5.70
CA VAL A 62 -2.84 10.81 -6.79
C VAL A 62 -3.69 10.77 -8.05
N PHE A 63 -4.99 10.47 -7.93
CA PHE A 63 -5.90 10.51 -9.06
C PHE A 63 -5.96 11.89 -9.73
N GLN A 64 -6.12 12.96 -8.95
CA GLN A 64 -6.22 14.32 -9.48
C GLN A 64 -4.95 14.76 -10.24
N ILE A 65 -3.77 14.35 -9.78
CA ILE A 65 -2.51 14.64 -10.47
C ILE A 65 -2.48 13.95 -11.86
N HIS A 66 -2.98 12.72 -11.94
CA HIS A 66 -2.96 11.96 -13.18
C HIS A 66 -4.13 12.30 -14.13
N SER A 67 -5.30 12.66 -13.60
CA SER A 67 -6.47 13.06 -14.40
C SER A 67 -6.19 14.33 -15.21
N GLY A 68 -5.53 15.34 -14.63
CA GLY A 68 -5.17 16.56 -15.37
C GLY A 68 -4.23 16.29 -16.56
N ASN A 69 -3.28 15.36 -16.41
CA ASN A 69 -2.42 14.94 -17.52
C ASN A 69 -3.20 14.16 -18.58
N TRP A 70 -4.18 13.36 -18.15
CA TRP A 70 -5.06 12.60 -19.03
C TRP A 70 -5.97 13.49 -19.88
N ASP A 71 -6.61 14.49 -19.26
CA ASP A 71 -7.44 15.48 -19.94
C ASP A 71 -6.65 16.24 -21.01
N ARG A 72 -5.41 16.60 -20.68
CA ARG A 72 -4.50 17.23 -21.65
C ARG A 72 -4.21 16.28 -22.82
N PHE A 73 -3.90 15.02 -22.56
CA PHE A 73 -3.68 14.03 -23.62
C PHE A 73 -4.90 13.89 -24.55
N LEU A 74 -6.11 13.80 -24.00
CA LEU A 74 -7.33 13.72 -24.81
C LEU A 74 -7.59 14.98 -25.62
N THR A 75 -7.28 16.14 -25.06
CA THR A 75 -7.36 17.43 -25.78
C THR A 75 -6.43 17.45 -26.99
N GLU A 76 -5.18 17.01 -26.83
CA GLU A 76 -4.22 16.94 -27.93
C GLU A 76 -4.61 15.85 -28.97
N ALA A 77 -5.19 14.73 -28.52
CA ALA A 77 -5.70 13.70 -29.43
C ALA A 77 -6.84 14.24 -30.32
N ARG A 78 -7.76 15.03 -29.75
CA ARG A 78 -8.83 15.73 -30.51
C ARG A 78 -8.24 16.77 -31.46
N ARG A 79 -7.19 17.47 -31.05
CA ARG A 79 -6.47 18.42 -31.92
C ARG A 79 -5.85 17.72 -33.13
N LEU A 80 -5.26 16.52 -32.95
CA LEU A 80 -4.71 15.73 -34.05
C LEU A 80 -5.76 15.38 -35.10
N VAL A 81 -6.99 15.07 -34.67
CA VAL A 81 -8.13 14.85 -35.59
C VAL A 81 -8.41 16.10 -36.43
N ALA A 82 -8.40 17.28 -35.80
CA ALA A 82 -8.65 18.55 -36.48
C ALA A 82 -7.54 18.96 -37.47
N LEU A 83 -6.32 18.44 -37.32
CA LEU A 83 -5.17 18.75 -38.18
C LEU A 83 -5.14 17.98 -39.51
N GLY A 84 -6.22 17.27 -39.86
CA GLY A 84 -6.38 16.68 -41.21
C GLY A 84 -5.94 15.23 -41.33
N LEU A 85 -6.23 14.40 -40.31
CA LEU A 85 -6.10 12.96 -40.43
C LEU A 85 -7.04 12.42 -41.53
N THR A 86 -6.62 11.33 -42.20
CA THR A 86 -7.50 10.57 -43.10
C THR A 86 -8.73 10.06 -42.33
N PRO A 87 -9.90 9.89 -42.98
CA PRO A 87 -11.13 9.44 -42.30
C PRO A 87 -10.95 8.18 -41.44
N ALA A 88 -10.26 7.15 -41.95
CA ALA A 88 -10.01 5.92 -41.21
C ALA A 88 -9.16 6.13 -39.93
N ARG A 89 -8.24 7.10 -39.95
CA ARG A 89 -7.44 7.47 -38.78
C ARG A 89 -8.25 8.29 -37.77
N VAL A 90 -9.11 9.20 -38.25
CA VAL A 90 -10.06 9.92 -37.39
C VAL A 90 -10.95 8.95 -36.63
N GLU A 91 -11.54 7.98 -37.34
CA GLU A 91 -12.41 6.98 -36.72
C GLU A 91 -11.65 6.15 -35.66
N ARG A 92 -10.41 5.78 -35.95
CA ARG A 92 -9.55 5.06 -34.99
C ARG A 92 -9.23 5.91 -33.75
N VAL A 93 -8.90 7.20 -33.92
CA VAL A 93 -8.63 8.11 -32.81
C VAL A 93 -9.89 8.33 -31.97
N ASN A 94 -11.05 8.53 -32.60
CA ASN A 94 -12.32 8.68 -31.89
C ASN A 94 -12.67 7.44 -31.05
N ARG A 95 -12.42 6.23 -31.56
CA ARG A 95 -12.59 5.00 -30.77
C ARG A 95 -11.65 4.95 -29.56
N LEU A 96 -10.41 5.41 -29.71
CA LEU A 96 -9.44 5.46 -28.62
C LEU A 96 -9.83 6.51 -27.56
N ILE A 97 -10.32 7.68 -27.98
CA ILE A 97 -10.84 8.71 -27.07
C ILE A 97 -12.04 8.16 -26.28
N ALA A 98 -13.00 7.53 -26.96
CA ALA A 98 -14.15 6.95 -26.27
C ALA A 98 -13.76 5.80 -25.30
N LEU A 99 -12.73 5.02 -25.64
CA LEU A 99 -12.19 4.01 -24.71
C LEU A 99 -11.56 4.65 -23.49
N ALA A 100 -10.80 5.73 -23.69
CA ALA A 100 -10.15 6.49 -22.64
C ALA A 100 -11.13 7.14 -21.67
N GLU A 101 -12.20 7.76 -22.18
CA GLU A 101 -13.25 8.37 -21.36
C GLU A 101 -13.94 7.31 -20.47
N ARG A 102 -14.26 6.14 -21.02
CA ARG A 102 -14.83 5.03 -20.23
C ARG A 102 -13.89 4.53 -19.14
N ALA A 103 -12.57 4.50 -19.40
CA ALA A 103 -11.59 4.07 -18.41
C ALA A 103 -11.50 5.08 -17.25
N GLU A 104 -11.60 6.38 -17.55
CA GLU A 104 -11.62 7.44 -16.56
C GLU A 104 -12.85 7.34 -15.63
N ASP A 105 -14.03 7.07 -16.18
CA ASP A 105 -15.24 6.84 -15.39
C ASP A 105 -15.08 5.65 -14.43
N GLY A 106 -14.50 4.54 -14.91
CA GLY A 106 -14.20 3.38 -14.07
C GLY A 106 -13.20 3.69 -12.96
N GLN A 107 -12.20 4.53 -13.24
CA GLN A 107 -11.23 4.98 -12.25
C GLN A 107 -11.87 5.85 -11.16
N LYS A 108 -12.75 6.80 -11.55
CA LYS A 108 -13.53 7.62 -10.60
C LYS A 108 -14.38 6.75 -9.68
N GLN A 109 -15.07 5.76 -10.26
CA GLN A 109 -15.90 4.83 -9.49
C GLN A 109 -15.09 4.03 -8.46
N ALA A 110 -13.90 3.55 -8.85
CA ALA A 110 -13.03 2.82 -7.93
C ALA A 110 -12.59 3.68 -6.74
N ILE A 111 -12.23 4.95 -6.98
CA ILE A 111 -11.84 5.88 -5.92
C ILE A 111 -12.99 6.20 -4.99
N ASP A 112 -14.19 6.42 -5.54
CA ASP A 112 -15.40 6.62 -4.75
C ASP A 112 -15.68 5.42 -3.83
N GLU A 113 -15.54 4.20 -4.34
CA GLU A 113 -15.78 2.99 -3.55
C GLU A 113 -14.74 2.81 -2.45
N MET A 114 -13.46 3.05 -2.74
CA MET A 114 -12.39 3.00 -1.74
C MET A 114 -12.61 4.02 -0.63
N ARG A 115 -13.09 5.23 -0.96
CA ARG A 115 -13.45 6.25 0.02
C ARG A 115 -14.56 5.76 0.96
N ARG A 116 -15.64 5.18 0.42
CA ARG A 116 -16.75 4.63 1.21
C ARG A 116 -16.28 3.55 2.17
N LEU A 117 -15.38 2.66 1.73
CA LEU A 117 -14.80 1.62 2.58
C LEU A 117 -14.04 2.22 3.77
N LEU A 118 -13.24 3.26 3.54
CA LEU A 118 -12.50 3.94 4.61
C LEU A 118 -13.44 4.68 5.58
N GLU A 119 -14.47 5.35 5.06
CA GLU A 119 -15.47 6.04 5.88
C GLU A 119 -16.26 5.05 6.78
N SER A 120 -16.67 3.90 6.22
CA SER A 120 -17.38 2.87 6.98
C SER A 120 -16.53 2.22 8.09
N GLN A 121 -15.24 1.98 7.85
CA GLN A 121 -14.33 1.48 8.89
C GLN A 121 -14.17 2.48 10.05
N ASN A 122 -14.08 3.78 9.75
CA ASN A 122 -13.96 4.85 10.74
C ASN A 122 -15.24 5.07 11.57
N ALA A 123 -16.41 4.64 11.07
CA ALA A 123 -17.67 4.67 11.79
C ALA A 123 -17.80 3.49 12.78
N VAL A 124 -17.34 2.30 12.38
CA VAL A 124 -17.36 1.09 13.24
C VAL A 124 -16.35 1.20 14.38
N GLY A 125 -15.18 1.80 14.17
CA GLY A 125 -14.18 1.98 15.23
C GLY A 125 -14.53 3.01 16.31
N ARG A 126 -15.67 3.72 16.19
CA ARG A 126 -16.15 4.72 17.15
C ARG A 126 -17.39 4.29 17.96
N ALA A 127 -17.95 3.11 17.68
CA ALA A 127 -19.09 2.52 18.38
C ALA A 127 -18.61 1.46 19.39
#